data_AF-A0A7C8YZD7-F1
#
_entry.id   AF-A0A7C8YZD7-F1
#
_cell.length_a   1.000
_cell.length_b   1.000
_cell.length_c   1.000
_cell.angle_alpha   90.00
_cell.angle_beta   90.00
_cell.angle_gamma   90.00
#
_symmetry.space_group_name_H-M   'P 1'
#
loop_
_entity.id
_entity.type
_entity.pdbx_description
1 polymer ?
#
loop_
_entity_poly.entity_id
_entity_poly.type
_entity_poly.pdbx_seq_one_letter_code
_entity_poly.pdbx_strand_id
1 'polypeptide(L)'
;DAPVVTIKSFAHQLTVMTSKQRPRKLTIHGSDGEDYAFLLKGHEDLRQDERVMQLFGLVNTLLENSQKTSEKDLSIQRYSVIPLSPNSGLIGWVPNCDTLHHLIREYRDARKITLNQEHRLMLSFAPDYDHLPLIAKVEVFEYALQNTEGNDLARVLWLKSRTSEVWLYRRTNYTRSLAVMSMVGYLLGLGDRHPSNLMLHRYSGKILHIDFGDCFEASMNREKFPEKVPFRLTRMLVKAMEVSGIEGTFRTTCENVMQVLRTNKDSVMAMMEAFVHDPLINWRLFNFNEVPQMSTLTSAHAPPVVNSDEASTSNNLQQPQRGARERELLQAVNQLGDANEVLNERAVMVMARMSNKLTGRDFSNASATTSAIQYTADSGHLISGDARDVEHGLSVKVQVQKLIAQATSYENLCQNYVGWCPFW
;
A
#
# COMPACT_ATOMS: atom_id res chain seq x y z
N ASP A 1 0.41 -34.52 -10.04
CA ASP A 1 0.83 -33.31 -10.76
C ASP A 1 0.08 -33.19 -12.07
N ALA A 2 -0.54 -32.03 -12.30
CA ALA A 2 -1.15 -31.72 -13.59
C ALA A 2 -0.03 -31.50 -14.64
N PRO A 3 -0.26 -31.84 -15.92
CA PRO A 3 0.73 -31.63 -16.98
C PRO A 3 1.03 -30.13 -17.15
N VAL A 4 2.29 -29.81 -17.48
CA VAL A 4 2.71 -28.42 -17.71
C VAL A 4 2.02 -27.86 -18.95
N VAL A 5 1.28 -26.77 -18.78
CA VAL A 5 0.64 -26.04 -19.89
C VAL A 5 1.71 -25.22 -20.61
N THR A 6 2.03 -25.61 -21.86
CA THR A 6 2.92 -24.86 -22.74
C THR A 6 2.18 -23.76 -23.50
N ILE A 7 2.92 -22.75 -23.97
CA ILE A 7 2.39 -21.66 -24.79
C ILE A 7 2.12 -22.18 -26.21
N LYS A 8 0.86 -22.14 -26.66
CA LYS A 8 0.46 -22.48 -28.03
C LYS A 8 0.66 -21.29 -28.98
N SER A 9 0.19 -20.11 -28.58
CA SER A 9 0.31 -18.88 -29.38
C SER A 9 -0.04 -17.63 -28.56
N PHE A 10 0.36 -16.45 -29.03
CA PHE A 10 -0.04 -15.17 -28.47
C PHE A 10 -1.19 -14.55 -29.26
N ALA A 11 -2.11 -13.87 -28.60
CA ALA A 11 -3.14 -13.09 -29.29
C ALA A 11 -2.50 -11.96 -30.11
N HIS A 12 -2.96 -11.76 -31.35
CA HIS A 12 -2.39 -10.76 -32.28
C HIS A 12 -2.67 -9.30 -31.90
N GLN A 13 -3.63 -9.05 -31.01
CA GLN A 13 -4.03 -7.71 -30.59
C GLN A 13 -3.86 -7.54 -29.09
N LEU A 14 -3.30 -6.40 -28.68
CA LEU A 14 -3.12 -6.03 -27.29
C LEU A 14 -4.03 -4.84 -26.95
N THR A 15 -4.83 -4.98 -25.89
CA THR A 15 -5.64 -3.86 -25.40
C THR A 15 -4.78 -2.97 -24.51
N VAL A 16 -4.62 -1.69 -24.86
CA VAL A 16 -3.89 -0.72 -24.03
C VAL A 16 -4.84 -0.12 -23.00
N MET A 17 -4.50 -0.24 -21.72
CA MET A 17 -5.30 0.35 -20.64
C MET A 17 -5.08 1.86 -20.57
N THR A 18 -6.14 2.61 -20.32
CA THR A 18 -6.08 4.07 -20.16
C THR A 18 -5.65 4.42 -18.73
N SER A 19 -4.34 4.35 -18.47
CA SER A 19 -3.72 4.82 -17.22
C SER A 19 -2.40 5.56 -17.51
N LYS A 20 -1.78 6.15 -16.49
CA LYS A 20 -0.52 6.90 -16.62
C LYS A 20 0.59 6.08 -17.30
N GLN A 21 0.73 4.81 -16.92
CA GLN A 21 1.75 3.90 -17.46
C GLN A 21 1.29 3.14 -18.72
N ARG A 22 0.01 3.26 -19.08
CA ARG A 22 -0.60 2.61 -20.25
C ARG A 22 -0.24 1.11 -20.37
N PRO A 23 -0.49 0.28 -19.34
CA PRO A 23 -0.14 -1.14 -19.39
C PRO A 23 -0.95 -1.88 -20.47
N ARG A 24 -0.39 -2.96 -21.00
CA ARG A 24 -0.99 -3.71 -22.12
C ARG A 24 -1.62 -5.00 -21.59
N LYS A 25 -2.87 -5.26 -21.92
CA LYS A 25 -3.49 -6.57 -21.69
C LYS A 25 -3.01 -7.53 -22.78
N LEU A 26 -2.14 -8.45 -22.38
CA LEU A 26 -1.63 -9.57 -23.16
C LEU A 26 -2.54 -10.77 -22.96
N THR A 27 -2.81 -11.54 -24.01
CA THR A 27 -3.55 -12.82 -23.91
C THR A 27 -2.72 -13.89 -24.58
N ILE A 28 -2.50 -14.99 -23.86
CA ILE A 28 -1.67 -16.12 -24.27
C ILE A 28 -2.57 -17.35 -24.33
N HIS A 29 -2.59 -18.01 -25.47
CA HIS A 29 -3.34 -19.25 -25.68
C HIS A 29 -2.50 -20.43 -25.18
N GLY A 30 -3.04 -21.18 -24.23
CA GLY A 30 -2.41 -22.39 -23.69
C GLY A 30 -2.56 -23.60 -24.60
N SER A 31 -1.71 -24.60 -24.41
CA SER A 31 -1.80 -25.92 -25.05
C SER A 31 -3.00 -26.75 -24.56
N ASP A 32 -3.56 -26.40 -23.41
CA ASP A 32 -4.80 -26.92 -22.84
C ASP A 32 -6.07 -26.34 -23.53
N GLY A 33 -5.91 -25.33 -24.38
CA GLY A 33 -7.01 -24.64 -25.06
C GLY A 33 -7.60 -23.47 -24.27
N GLU A 34 -7.06 -23.15 -23.10
CA GLU A 34 -7.52 -22.03 -22.27
C GLU A 34 -6.75 -20.74 -22.58
N ASP A 35 -7.42 -19.61 -22.34
CA ASP A 35 -6.86 -18.27 -22.55
C ASP A 35 -6.32 -17.69 -21.23
N TYR A 36 -5.01 -17.45 -21.20
CA TYR A 36 -4.32 -16.85 -20.07
C TYR A 36 -4.08 -15.37 -20.32
N ALA A 37 -4.84 -14.52 -19.64
CA ALA A 37 -4.68 -13.08 -19.72
C ALA A 37 -3.65 -12.57 -18.69
N PHE A 38 -2.81 -11.64 -19.14
CA PHE A 38 -1.81 -10.96 -18.33
C PHE A 38 -1.86 -9.44 -18.59
N LEU A 39 -1.48 -8.67 -17.58
CA LEU A 39 -1.22 -7.25 -17.68
C LEU A 39 0.29 -7.04 -17.75
N LEU A 40 0.77 -6.62 -18.92
CA LEU A 40 2.16 -6.22 -19.14
C LEU A 40 2.35 -4.79 -18.62
N LYS A 41 3.11 -4.69 -17.53
CA LYS A 41 3.59 -3.42 -16.96
C LYS A 41 5.01 -3.15 -17.43
N GLY A 42 5.23 -1.92 -17.87
CA GLY A 42 6.54 -1.41 -18.26
C GLY A 42 6.91 -0.20 -17.42
N HIS A 43 8.21 0.02 -17.26
CA HIS A 43 8.81 1.01 -16.35
C HIS A 43 8.46 0.79 -14.88
N GLU A 44 8.24 -0.45 -14.49
CA GLU A 44 7.91 -0.84 -13.11
C GLU A 44 8.61 -2.14 -12.75
N ASP A 45 9.14 -2.20 -11.53
CA ASP A 45 9.78 -3.39 -10.99
C ASP A 45 8.76 -4.21 -10.22
N LEU A 46 8.41 -5.40 -10.73
CA LEU A 46 7.39 -6.24 -10.12
C LEU A 46 7.92 -7.21 -9.06
N ARG A 47 9.21 -7.15 -8.71
CA ARG A 47 9.77 -8.03 -7.68
C ARG A 47 9.16 -7.78 -6.31
N GLN A 48 8.82 -6.53 -6.00
CA GLN A 48 8.08 -6.18 -4.79
C GLN A 48 6.71 -6.87 -4.75
N ASP A 49 5.91 -6.74 -5.81
CA ASP A 49 4.62 -7.43 -5.94
C ASP A 49 4.78 -8.96 -5.85
N GLU A 50 5.82 -9.53 -6.46
CA GLU A 50 6.11 -10.97 -6.37
C GLU A 50 6.34 -11.41 -4.91
N ARG A 51 7.19 -10.70 -4.16
CA ARG A 51 7.44 -11.00 -2.74
C ARG A 51 6.18 -10.85 -1.89
N VAL A 52 5.36 -9.83 -2.16
CA VAL A 52 4.07 -9.67 -1.48
C VAL A 52 3.13 -10.84 -1.77
N MET A 53 3.09 -11.36 -3.00
CA MET A 53 2.31 -12.56 -3.33
C MET A 53 2.83 -13.83 -2.63
N GLN A 54 4.16 -13.93 -2.41
CA GLN A 54 4.75 -15.00 -1.61
C GLN A 54 4.33 -14.87 -0.14
N LEU A 55 4.39 -13.66 0.44
CA LEU A 55 3.90 -13.38 1.80
C LEU A 55 2.43 -13.76 1.96
N PHE A 56 1.58 -13.39 1.00
CA PHE A 56 0.18 -13.80 1.02
C PHE A 56 0.00 -15.31 0.92
N GLY A 57 0.92 -16.00 0.23
CA GLY A 57 0.98 -17.45 0.21
C GLY A 57 1.20 -18.02 1.61
N LEU A 58 2.22 -17.52 2.32
CA LEU A 58 2.47 -17.90 3.72
C LEU A 58 1.25 -17.59 4.60
N VAL A 59 0.68 -16.39 4.52
CA VAL A 59 -0.48 -16.02 5.33
C VAL A 59 -1.67 -16.95 5.06
N ASN A 60 -1.94 -17.32 3.81
CA ASN A 60 -3.00 -18.28 3.49
C ASN A 60 -2.75 -19.64 4.15
N THR A 61 -1.52 -20.17 4.08
CA THR A 61 -1.16 -21.41 4.79
C THR A 61 -1.37 -21.29 6.30
N LEU A 62 -0.99 -20.16 6.91
CA LEU A 62 -1.17 -19.93 8.34
C LEU A 62 -2.66 -19.84 8.74
N LEU A 63 -3.48 -19.19 7.92
CA LEU A 63 -4.92 -19.08 8.14
C LEU A 63 -5.64 -20.44 7.95
N GLU A 64 -5.18 -21.27 7.02
CA GLU A 64 -5.74 -22.61 6.80
C GLU A 64 -5.39 -23.58 7.95
N ASN A 65 -4.21 -23.44 8.55
CA ASN A 65 -3.74 -24.29 9.65
C ASN A 65 -4.43 -23.99 11.00
N SER A 66 -5.09 -22.85 11.15
CA SER A 66 -5.79 -22.47 12.38
C SER A 66 -7.28 -22.78 12.27
N GLN A 67 -7.80 -23.59 13.20
CA GLN A 67 -9.20 -24.04 13.21
C GLN A 67 -10.20 -22.88 13.09
N LYS A 68 -10.01 -21.81 13.89
CA LYS A 68 -10.92 -20.65 13.95
C LYS A 68 -11.00 -19.85 12.64
N THR A 69 -9.97 -19.93 11.81
CA THR A 69 -9.86 -19.19 10.54
C THR A 69 -10.21 -20.09 9.35
N SER A 70 -9.84 -21.38 9.41
CA SER A 70 -10.19 -22.41 8.44
C SER A 70 -11.70 -22.64 8.34
N GLU A 71 -12.41 -22.73 9.48
CA GLU A 71 -13.88 -22.85 9.52
C GLU A 71 -14.62 -21.71 8.80
N LYS A 72 -13.96 -20.55 8.63
CA LYS A 72 -14.54 -19.35 8.01
C LYS A 72 -14.06 -19.13 6.57
N ASP A 73 -13.25 -20.04 6.02
CA ASP A 73 -12.59 -19.94 4.70
C ASP A 73 -11.90 -18.57 4.48
N LEU A 74 -11.12 -18.15 5.48
CA LEU A 74 -10.36 -16.91 5.38
C LEU A 74 -9.14 -17.09 4.50
N SER A 75 -9.12 -16.38 3.38
CA SER A 75 -8.01 -16.41 2.42
C SER A 75 -7.84 -15.07 1.73
N ILE A 76 -6.59 -14.74 1.40
CA ILE A 76 -6.20 -13.63 0.54
C ILE A 76 -6.23 -14.12 -0.90
N GLN A 77 -6.97 -13.41 -1.75
CA GLN A 77 -6.93 -13.65 -3.19
C GLN A 77 -5.56 -13.22 -3.73
N ARG A 78 -4.81 -14.17 -4.28
CA ARG A 78 -3.52 -13.91 -4.93
C ARG A 78 -3.67 -13.89 -6.44
N TYR A 79 -2.68 -13.32 -7.11
CA TYR A 79 -2.52 -13.36 -8.55
C TYR A 79 -1.05 -13.62 -8.90
N SER A 80 -0.80 -14.16 -10.09
CA SER A 80 0.57 -14.43 -10.53
C SER A 80 1.31 -13.13 -10.84
N VAL A 81 2.56 -13.03 -10.43
CA VAL A 81 3.44 -11.91 -10.78
C VAL A 81 4.72 -12.50 -11.33
N ILE A 82 5.11 -12.08 -12.53
CA ILE A 82 6.26 -12.61 -13.26
C ILE A 82 7.12 -11.43 -13.68
N PRO A 83 8.17 -11.08 -12.90
CA PRO A 83 9.16 -10.11 -13.33
C PRO A 83 9.86 -10.59 -14.61
N LEU A 84 9.96 -9.74 -15.63
CA LEU A 84 10.64 -10.04 -16.88
C LEU A 84 12.00 -9.32 -16.96
N SER A 85 12.08 -8.11 -16.41
CA SER A 85 13.30 -7.31 -16.32
C SER A 85 13.21 -6.37 -15.10
N PRO A 86 14.28 -5.65 -14.73
CA PRO A 86 14.23 -4.69 -13.63
C PRO A 86 13.18 -3.58 -13.77
N ASN A 87 12.65 -3.37 -14.99
CA ASN A 87 11.68 -2.33 -15.31
C ASN A 87 10.46 -2.88 -16.04
N SER A 88 10.23 -4.20 -16.08
CA SER A 88 9.02 -4.74 -16.70
C SER A 88 8.63 -6.09 -16.13
N GLY A 89 7.35 -6.41 -16.22
CA GLY A 89 6.86 -7.72 -15.87
C GLY A 89 5.40 -7.93 -16.23
N LEU A 90 4.92 -9.15 -15.98
CA LEU A 90 3.56 -9.58 -16.21
C LEU A 90 2.84 -9.76 -14.88
N ILE A 91 1.63 -9.22 -14.79
CA ILE A 91 0.69 -9.51 -13.70
C ILE A 91 -0.44 -10.36 -14.26
N GLY A 92 -0.77 -11.47 -13.60
CA GLY A 92 -1.90 -12.32 -13.97
C GLY A 92 -3.20 -11.51 -13.93
N TRP A 93 -3.97 -11.56 -15.01
CA TRP A 93 -5.25 -10.88 -15.06
C TRP A 93 -6.23 -11.59 -14.12
N VAL A 94 -6.80 -10.85 -13.17
CA VAL A 94 -7.85 -11.40 -12.32
C VAL A 94 -9.19 -11.25 -13.02
N PRO A 95 -9.83 -12.34 -13.48
CA PRO A 95 -11.10 -12.26 -14.18
C PRO A 95 -12.22 -11.84 -13.23
N ASN A 96 -13.29 -11.27 -13.79
CA ASN A 96 -14.52 -10.96 -13.06
C ASN A 96 -14.33 -10.05 -11.84
N CYS A 97 -13.33 -9.17 -11.86
CA CYS A 97 -13.09 -8.17 -10.84
C CYS A 97 -13.31 -6.77 -11.41
N ASP A 98 -13.97 -5.91 -10.65
CA ASP A 98 -14.13 -4.48 -10.96
C ASP A 98 -13.50 -3.64 -9.84
N THR A 99 -12.86 -2.54 -10.18
CA THR A 99 -12.37 -1.60 -9.16
C THR A 99 -13.55 -0.95 -8.43
N LEU A 100 -13.38 -0.64 -7.14
CA LEU A 100 -14.42 0.07 -6.37
C LEU A 100 -14.74 1.41 -7.03
N HIS A 101 -13.73 2.11 -7.55
CA HIS A 101 -13.92 3.33 -8.33
C HIS A 101 -14.84 3.14 -9.54
N HIS A 102 -14.65 2.07 -10.32
CA HIS A 102 -15.51 1.78 -11.46
C HIS A 102 -16.95 1.46 -11.04
N LEU A 103 -17.12 0.62 -10.01
CA LEU A 103 -18.44 0.24 -9.48
C LEU A 103 -19.24 1.44 -8.96
N ILE A 104 -18.60 2.34 -8.21
CA ILE A 104 -19.24 3.53 -7.66
C ILE A 104 -19.61 4.50 -8.78
N ARG A 105 -18.72 4.72 -9.76
CA ARG A 105 -18.99 5.56 -10.93
C ARG A 105 -20.16 5.03 -11.75
N GLU A 106 -20.17 3.74 -12.09
CA GLU A 106 -21.28 3.09 -12.82
C GLU A 106 -22.61 3.29 -12.08
N TYR A 107 -22.62 3.08 -10.76
CA TYR A 107 -23.82 3.25 -9.92
C TYR A 107 -24.32 4.69 -9.87
N ARG A 108 -23.40 5.66 -9.72
CA ARG A 108 -23.72 7.09 -9.63
C ARG A 108 -24.20 7.65 -10.97
N ASP A 109 -23.52 7.31 -12.06
CA ASP A 109 -23.89 7.74 -13.42
C ASP A 109 -25.29 7.26 -13.81
N ALA A 110 -25.63 6.01 -13.47
CA ALA A 110 -26.96 5.45 -13.70
C ALA A 110 -28.08 6.17 -12.93
N ARG A 111 -27.75 6.83 -11.81
CA ARG A 111 -28.68 7.57 -10.94
C ARG A 111 -28.57 9.09 -11.05
N LYS A 112 -27.75 9.58 -11.99
CA LYS A 112 -27.46 11.01 -12.16
C LYS A 112 -26.92 11.69 -10.89
N ILE A 113 -26.28 10.91 -10.01
CA ILE A 113 -25.53 11.41 -8.88
C ILE A 113 -24.14 11.78 -9.40
N THR A 114 -23.61 12.95 -9.05
CA THR A 114 -22.28 13.29 -9.57
C THR A 114 -21.15 12.66 -8.76
N LEU A 115 -20.12 12.18 -9.46
CA LEU A 115 -19.05 11.36 -8.86
C LEU A 115 -18.34 12.04 -7.68
N ASN A 116 -18.06 13.33 -7.79
CA ASN A 116 -17.36 14.13 -6.78
C ASN A 116 -18.33 15.02 -5.96
N GLN A 117 -19.55 14.54 -5.69
CA GLN A 117 -20.56 15.29 -4.93
C GLN A 117 -20.06 15.72 -3.55
N GLU A 118 -19.40 14.83 -2.81
CA GLU A 118 -18.88 15.12 -1.47
C GLU A 118 -17.82 16.22 -1.52
N HIS A 119 -16.84 16.10 -2.42
CA HIS A 119 -15.81 17.11 -2.59
C HIS A 119 -16.38 18.48 -3.00
N ARG A 120 -17.43 18.50 -3.82
CA ARG A 120 -18.13 19.75 -4.15
C ARG A 120 -18.82 20.37 -2.95
N LEU A 121 -19.45 19.58 -2.10
CA LEU A 121 -20.06 20.07 -0.86
C LEU A 121 -18.98 20.66 0.06
N MET A 122 -17.83 19.99 0.20
CA MET A 122 -16.70 20.51 0.95
C MET A 122 -16.24 21.88 0.43
N LEU A 123 -16.01 22.01 -0.88
CA LEU A 123 -15.59 23.27 -1.50
C LEU A 123 -16.66 24.36 -1.46
N SER A 124 -17.95 23.99 -1.46
CA SER A 124 -19.04 24.96 -1.29
C SER A 124 -19.11 25.53 0.12
N PHE A 125 -18.68 24.76 1.12
CA PHE A 125 -18.60 25.20 2.51
C PHE A 125 -17.31 25.99 2.77
N ALA A 126 -16.18 25.49 2.28
CA ALA A 126 -14.88 26.15 2.38
C ALA A 126 -14.08 25.98 1.07
N PRO A 127 -14.00 27.04 0.23
CA PRO A 127 -13.29 26.99 -1.06
C PRO A 127 -11.81 26.64 -0.93
N ASP A 128 -11.13 27.11 0.12
CA ASP A 128 -9.70 26.88 0.36
C ASP A 128 -9.43 25.72 1.33
N TYR A 129 -10.09 24.57 1.10
CA TYR A 129 -10.00 23.38 1.98
C TYR A 129 -8.55 22.97 2.30
N ASP A 130 -7.65 22.99 1.31
CA ASP A 130 -6.28 22.49 1.46
C ASP A 130 -5.45 23.27 2.48
N HIS A 131 -5.72 24.57 2.65
CA HIS A 131 -4.99 25.48 3.53
C HIS A 131 -5.61 25.59 4.93
N LEU A 132 -6.72 24.90 5.19
CA LEU A 132 -7.38 24.96 6.49
C LEU A 132 -6.56 24.25 7.59
N PRO A 133 -6.61 24.77 8.83
CA PRO A 133 -6.16 24.02 10.02
C PRO A 133 -6.91 22.70 10.16
N LEU A 134 -6.31 21.73 10.85
CA LEU A 134 -6.86 20.37 11.00
C LEU A 134 -8.30 20.37 11.53
N ILE A 135 -8.58 21.13 12.59
CA ILE A 135 -9.91 21.17 13.20
C ILE A 135 -10.98 21.70 12.23
N ALA A 136 -10.62 22.70 11.42
CA ALA A 136 -11.51 23.24 10.39
C ALA A 136 -11.70 22.24 9.23
N LYS A 137 -10.66 21.47 8.86
CA LYS A 137 -10.81 20.37 7.89
C LYS A 137 -11.78 19.31 8.37
N VAL A 138 -11.74 18.96 9.67
CA VAL A 138 -12.68 18.02 10.28
C VAL A 138 -14.11 18.53 10.16
N GLU A 139 -14.37 19.80 10.49
CA GLU A 139 -15.70 20.40 10.38
C GLU A 139 -16.24 20.34 8.93
N VAL A 140 -15.43 20.76 7.95
CA VAL A 140 -15.81 20.72 6.53
C VAL A 140 -16.06 19.28 6.05
N PHE A 141 -15.22 18.35 6.51
CA PHE A 141 -15.34 16.94 6.19
C PHE A 141 -16.63 16.35 6.76
N GLU A 142 -16.91 16.58 8.05
CA GLU A 142 -18.15 16.16 8.71
C GLU A 142 -19.38 16.74 8.03
N TYR A 143 -19.37 18.02 7.67
CA TYR A 143 -20.45 18.67 6.92
C TYR A 143 -20.76 17.89 5.64
N ALA A 144 -19.75 17.55 4.84
CA ALA A 144 -19.96 16.78 3.61
C ALA A 144 -20.48 15.37 3.90
N LEU A 145 -20.03 14.71 4.97
CA LEU A 145 -20.51 13.38 5.35
C LEU A 145 -21.96 13.39 5.84
N GLN A 146 -22.40 14.41 6.57
CA GLN A 146 -23.78 14.53 7.05
C GLN A 146 -24.76 14.83 5.91
N ASN A 147 -24.30 15.55 4.88
CA ASN A 147 -25.13 15.92 3.72
C ASN A 147 -25.11 14.87 2.59
N THR A 148 -24.47 13.72 2.79
CA THR A 148 -24.42 12.65 1.77
C THR A 148 -24.58 11.27 2.40
N GLU A 149 -25.25 10.36 1.70
CA GLU A 149 -25.60 9.06 2.27
C GLU A 149 -24.43 8.07 2.39
N GLY A 150 -23.56 7.95 1.38
CA GLY A 150 -22.48 6.95 1.36
C GLY A 150 -22.95 5.48 1.31
N ASN A 151 -24.17 5.22 0.83
CA ASN A 151 -24.75 3.88 0.72
C ASN A 151 -24.44 3.17 -0.62
N ASP A 152 -23.63 3.80 -1.47
CA ASP A 152 -23.42 3.42 -2.87
C ASP A 152 -22.93 1.97 -3.00
N LEU A 153 -21.84 1.61 -2.29
CA LEU A 153 -21.28 0.27 -2.35
C LEU A 153 -22.22 -0.80 -1.80
N ALA A 154 -22.93 -0.50 -0.71
CA ALA A 154 -23.94 -1.39 -0.13
C ALA A 154 -25.06 -1.69 -1.14
N ARG A 155 -25.54 -0.66 -1.84
CA ARG A 155 -26.55 -0.79 -2.90
C ARG A 155 -25.98 -1.52 -4.12
N VAL A 156 -24.73 -1.30 -4.51
CA VAL A 156 -24.08 -2.05 -5.60
C VAL A 156 -24.01 -3.54 -5.28
N LEU A 157 -23.60 -3.91 -4.06
CA LEU A 157 -23.56 -5.31 -3.63
C LEU A 157 -24.93 -5.97 -3.73
N TRP A 158 -25.99 -5.26 -3.33
CA TRP A 158 -27.37 -5.73 -3.47
C TRP A 158 -27.78 -5.88 -4.94
N LEU A 159 -27.67 -4.80 -5.73
CA LEU A 159 -28.14 -4.74 -7.12
C LEU A 159 -27.41 -5.70 -8.05
N LYS A 160 -26.11 -5.95 -7.81
CA LYS A 160 -25.34 -6.92 -8.61
C LYS A 160 -25.49 -8.36 -8.12
N SER A 161 -26.31 -8.63 -7.10
CA SER A 161 -26.60 -9.99 -6.63
C SER A 161 -27.93 -10.48 -7.19
N ARG A 162 -27.96 -11.72 -7.68
CA ARG A 162 -29.15 -12.29 -8.33
C ARG A 162 -30.26 -12.65 -7.33
N THR A 163 -29.87 -13.10 -6.14
CA THR A 163 -30.79 -13.52 -5.07
C THR A 163 -30.29 -12.96 -3.73
N SER A 164 -31.18 -12.90 -2.74
CA SER A 164 -30.86 -12.46 -1.38
C SER A 164 -29.83 -13.35 -0.69
N GLU A 165 -29.86 -14.66 -0.93
CA GLU A 165 -28.86 -15.60 -0.42
C GLU A 165 -27.47 -15.32 -0.99
N VAL A 166 -27.36 -15.13 -2.31
CA VAL A 166 -26.09 -14.78 -2.96
C VAL A 166 -25.58 -13.44 -2.45
N TRP A 167 -26.46 -12.46 -2.25
CA TRP A 167 -26.09 -11.18 -1.64
C TRP A 167 -25.52 -11.38 -0.24
N LEU A 168 -26.17 -12.17 0.61
CA LEU A 168 -25.72 -12.43 1.97
C LEU A 168 -24.35 -13.10 1.97
N TYR A 169 -24.16 -14.14 1.15
CA TYR A 169 -22.88 -14.82 0.96
C TYR A 169 -21.77 -13.86 0.50
N ARG A 170 -22.04 -13.07 -0.54
CA ARG A 170 -21.09 -12.07 -1.06
C ARG A 170 -20.74 -11.02 -0.02
N ARG A 171 -21.71 -10.54 0.73
CA ARG A 171 -21.50 -9.55 1.80
C ARG A 171 -20.64 -10.12 2.92
N THR A 172 -20.88 -11.36 3.35
CA THR A 172 -20.05 -12.03 4.36
C THR A 172 -18.61 -12.20 3.87
N ASN A 173 -18.41 -12.62 2.62
CA ASN A 173 -17.08 -12.74 2.02
C ASN A 173 -16.38 -11.39 1.88
N TYR A 174 -17.12 -10.34 1.49
CA TYR A 174 -16.63 -8.97 1.45
C TYR A 174 -16.11 -8.52 2.82
N THR A 175 -16.92 -8.65 3.88
CA THR A 175 -16.53 -8.26 5.24
C THR A 175 -15.29 -9.02 5.72
N ARG A 176 -15.25 -10.35 5.49
CA ARG A 176 -14.13 -11.21 5.90
C ARG A 176 -12.84 -10.89 5.15
N SER A 177 -12.90 -10.79 3.82
CA SER A 177 -11.73 -10.49 2.99
C SER A 177 -11.17 -9.08 3.26
N LEU A 178 -12.05 -8.10 3.51
CA LEU A 178 -11.64 -6.75 3.91
C LEU A 178 -10.94 -6.76 5.29
N ALA A 179 -11.43 -7.54 6.25
CA ALA A 179 -10.78 -7.69 7.56
C ALA A 179 -9.39 -8.35 7.46
N VAL A 180 -9.28 -9.43 6.68
CA VAL A 180 -7.98 -10.10 6.43
C VAL A 180 -6.98 -9.12 5.82
N MET A 181 -7.36 -8.42 4.75
CA MET A 181 -6.47 -7.46 4.10
C MET A 181 -6.18 -6.21 4.95
N SER A 182 -7.09 -5.83 5.85
CA SER A 182 -6.83 -4.72 6.79
C SER A 182 -5.69 -5.07 7.76
N MET A 183 -5.71 -6.26 8.35
CA MET A 183 -4.66 -6.69 9.28
C MET A 183 -3.33 -6.99 8.58
N VAL A 184 -3.38 -7.65 7.42
CA VAL A 184 -2.18 -8.00 6.65
C VAL A 184 -1.57 -6.75 6.00
N GLY A 185 -2.40 -5.87 5.46
CA GLY A 185 -1.97 -4.58 4.92
C GLY A 185 -1.37 -3.67 6.00
N TYR A 186 -1.97 -3.63 7.20
CA TYR A 186 -1.41 -2.94 8.35
C TYR A 186 0.00 -3.45 8.68
N LEU A 187 0.15 -4.77 8.76
CA LEU A 187 1.41 -5.41 9.12
C LEU A 187 2.51 -5.08 8.10
N LEU A 188 2.20 -5.19 6.80
CA LEU A 188 3.10 -4.83 5.71
C LEU A 188 3.38 -3.31 5.62
N GLY A 189 2.51 -2.48 6.19
CA GLY A 189 2.57 -1.02 6.02
C GLY A 189 2.14 -0.59 4.62
N LEU A 190 1.09 -1.22 4.10
CA LEU A 190 0.60 -1.03 2.73
C LEU A 190 -0.20 0.28 2.60
N GLY A 191 0.37 1.24 1.86
CA GLY A 191 -0.16 2.58 1.58
C GLY A 191 -0.86 2.72 0.24
N ASP A 192 -1.30 3.91 -0.13
CA ASP A 192 -2.01 4.29 -1.37
C ASP A 192 -3.19 3.38 -1.70
N ARG A 193 -4.05 3.16 -0.70
CA ARG A 193 -5.26 2.34 -0.82
C ARG A 193 -6.45 3.17 -1.32
N HIS A 194 -6.25 3.86 -2.44
CA HIS A 194 -7.32 4.60 -3.11
C HIS A 194 -8.31 3.66 -3.83
N PRO A 195 -9.56 4.05 -4.12
CA PRO A 195 -10.60 3.14 -4.64
C PRO A 195 -10.29 2.43 -5.97
N SER A 196 -9.31 2.89 -6.75
CA SER A 196 -8.87 2.19 -7.97
C SER A 196 -7.89 1.04 -7.69
N ASN A 197 -7.27 0.97 -6.51
CA ASN A 197 -6.36 -0.10 -6.07
C ASN A 197 -7.10 -1.19 -5.26
N LEU A 198 -8.40 -1.04 -5.08
CA LEU A 198 -9.26 -2.03 -4.47
C LEU A 198 -10.26 -2.53 -5.53
N MET A 199 -10.31 -3.84 -5.70
CA MET A 199 -11.22 -4.53 -6.60
C MET A 199 -12.18 -5.40 -5.81
N LEU A 200 -13.36 -5.62 -6.39
CA LEU A 200 -14.38 -6.53 -5.86
C LEU A 200 -14.65 -7.62 -6.88
N HIS A 201 -14.54 -8.88 -6.45
CA HIS A 201 -14.88 -10.00 -7.31
C HIS A 201 -16.40 -10.13 -7.46
N ARG A 202 -16.88 -10.17 -8.72
CA ARG A 202 -18.30 -10.11 -9.09
C ARG A 202 -19.13 -11.26 -8.51
N TYR A 203 -18.56 -12.45 -8.39
CA TYR A 203 -19.30 -13.63 -7.96
C TYR A 203 -19.12 -13.92 -6.47
N SER A 204 -17.88 -13.99 -5.99
CA SER A 204 -17.60 -14.34 -4.60
C SER A 204 -17.81 -13.18 -3.62
N GLY A 205 -17.73 -11.92 -4.09
CA GLY A 205 -17.75 -10.74 -3.22
C GLY A 205 -16.46 -10.50 -2.44
N LYS A 206 -15.42 -11.31 -2.62
CA LYS A 206 -14.11 -11.07 -1.98
C LYS A 206 -13.50 -9.78 -2.52
N ILE A 207 -12.90 -8.98 -1.63
CA ILE A 207 -12.09 -7.83 -1.99
C ILE A 207 -10.69 -8.29 -2.37
N LEU A 208 -10.11 -7.62 -3.36
CA LEU A 208 -8.76 -7.85 -3.84
C LEU A 208 -8.02 -6.51 -3.85
N HIS A 209 -6.85 -6.47 -3.24
CA HIS A 209 -5.95 -5.32 -3.36
C HIS A 209 -5.00 -5.56 -4.53
N ILE A 210 -4.72 -4.51 -5.27
CA ILE A 210 -3.72 -4.50 -6.35
C ILE A 210 -2.77 -3.34 -6.13
N ASP A 211 -1.65 -3.35 -6.86
CA ASP A 211 -0.61 -2.31 -6.83
C ASP A 211 0.05 -2.22 -5.44
N PHE A 212 1.16 -2.94 -5.28
CA PHE A 212 1.87 -3.04 -4.00
C PHE A 212 3.14 -2.19 -3.96
N GLY A 213 3.22 -1.12 -4.77
CA GLY A 213 4.38 -0.23 -4.82
C GLY A 213 4.67 0.51 -3.50
N ASP A 214 3.63 0.92 -2.78
CA ASP A 214 3.75 1.61 -1.49
C ASP A 214 3.65 0.65 -0.29
N CYS A 215 4.74 -0.05 0.02
CA CYS A 215 4.86 -0.88 1.22
C CYS A 215 5.67 -0.17 2.32
N PHE A 216 5.71 -0.76 3.53
CA PHE A 216 6.58 -0.32 4.62
C PHE A 216 6.35 1.13 5.09
N GLU A 217 5.09 1.55 5.13
CA GLU A 217 4.68 2.89 5.58
C GLU A 217 5.25 4.02 4.70
N ALA A 218 5.66 3.71 3.47
CA ALA A 218 6.11 4.67 2.45
C ALA A 218 5.18 5.88 2.33
N SER A 219 3.86 5.64 2.27
CA SER A 219 2.88 6.70 2.13
C SER A 219 2.69 7.55 3.39
N MET A 220 3.04 7.04 4.57
CA MET A 220 2.99 7.78 5.84
C MET A 220 4.16 8.78 5.96
N ASN A 221 5.27 8.48 5.29
CA ASN A 221 6.51 9.26 5.33
C ASN A 221 6.64 10.27 4.17
N ARG A 222 5.61 10.39 3.32
CA ARG A 222 5.60 11.36 2.22
C ARG A 222 5.54 12.80 2.73
N GLU A 223 6.27 13.69 2.06
CA GLU A 223 6.25 15.13 2.38
C GLU A 223 4.87 15.77 2.12
N LYS A 224 4.19 15.32 1.05
CA LYS A 224 2.88 15.84 0.65
C LYS A 224 1.80 14.81 0.95
N PHE A 225 0.78 15.23 1.68
CA PHE A 225 -0.39 14.42 2.06
C PHE A 225 -0.01 13.05 2.66
N PRO A 226 0.77 13.00 3.76
CA PRO A 226 1.10 11.74 4.41
C PRO A 226 -0.15 11.02 4.89
N GLU A 227 -0.30 9.75 4.55
CA GLU A 227 -1.43 8.94 5.01
C GLU A 227 -1.33 8.72 6.53
N LYS A 228 -2.44 8.92 7.25
CA LYS A 228 -2.52 8.81 8.71
C LYS A 228 -3.38 7.64 9.20
N VAL A 229 -3.73 6.72 8.30
CA VAL A 229 -4.58 5.56 8.60
C VAL A 229 -3.80 4.25 8.41
N PRO A 230 -4.02 3.22 9.25
CA PRO A 230 -3.34 1.92 9.10
C PRO A 230 -3.87 1.11 7.91
N PHE A 231 -5.12 1.34 7.51
CA PHE A 231 -5.77 0.76 6.36
C PHE A 231 -7.02 1.58 6.02
N ARG A 232 -7.54 1.41 4.80
CA ARG A 232 -8.79 2.06 4.38
C ARG A 232 -10.00 1.41 5.07
N LEU A 233 -10.66 2.14 5.96
CA LEU A 233 -11.95 1.75 6.57
C LEU A 233 -12.91 2.94 6.59
N THR A 234 -13.21 3.47 5.40
CA THR A 234 -14.11 4.62 5.22
C THR A 234 -15.58 4.23 5.39
N ARG A 235 -16.46 5.22 5.57
CA ARG A 235 -17.89 4.99 5.87
C ARG A 235 -18.60 4.12 4.82
N MET A 236 -18.31 4.26 3.52
CA MET A 236 -18.98 3.45 2.49
C MET A 236 -18.54 1.99 2.52
N LEU A 237 -17.28 1.72 2.91
CA LEU A 237 -16.84 0.35 3.14
C LEU A 237 -17.55 -0.27 4.34
N VAL A 238 -17.70 0.51 5.42
CA VAL A 238 -18.38 0.08 6.65
C VAL A 238 -19.88 -0.14 6.41
N LYS A 239 -20.56 0.77 5.71
CA LYS A 239 -21.99 0.66 5.39
C LYS A 239 -22.33 -0.51 4.47
N ALA A 240 -21.34 -1.02 3.73
CA ALA A 240 -21.49 -2.22 2.90
C ALA A 240 -21.42 -3.53 3.70
N MET A 241 -21.03 -3.49 4.98
CA MET A 241 -20.98 -4.65 5.88
C MET A 241 -22.39 -5.04 6.39
N GLU A 242 -22.46 -6.00 7.31
CA GLU A 242 -23.69 -6.30 8.04
C GLU A 242 -24.17 -5.14 8.93
N VAL A 243 -25.38 -5.29 9.49
CA VAL A 243 -26.03 -4.29 10.34
C VAL A 243 -25.22 -3.92 11.59
N SER A 244 -24.40 -4.82 12.09
CA SER A 244 -23.48 -4.57 13.21
C SER A 244 -22.26 -3.72 12.82
N GLY A 245 -22.12 -3.39 11.53
CA GLY A 245 -20.98 -2.65 10.99
C GLY A 245 -19.66 -3.31 11.34
N ILE A 246 -18.79 -2.53 11.99
CA ILE A 246 -17.43 -2.94 12.39
C ILE A 246 -17.46 -3.96 13.54
N GLU A 247 -18.42 -3.84 14.46
CA GLU A 247 -18.49 -4.62 15.72
C GLU A 247 -18.90 -6.08 15.53
N GLY A 248 -19.15 -6.52 14.30
CA GLY A 248 -19.53 -7.89 13.98
C GLY A 248 -18.38 -8.77 13.47
N THR A 249 -18.63 -9.35 12.30
CA THR A 249 -17.72 -10.24 11.57
C THR A 249 -16.39 -9.56 11.31
N PHE A 250 -16.40 -8.26 10.99
CA PHE A 250 -15.17 -7.52 10.71
C PHE A 250 -14.20 -7.56 11.90
N ARG A 251 -14.60 -7.07 13.07
CA ARG A 251 -13.77 -7.08 14.28
C ARG A 251 -13.31 -8.48 14.67
N THR A 252 -14.23 -9.44 14.73
CA THR A 252 -13.88 -10.82 15.13
C THR A 252 -12.90 -11.45 14.13
N THR A 253 -13.03 -11.14 12.83
CA THR A 253 -12.08 -11.61 11.81
C THR A 253 -10.72 -10.93 11.97
N CYS A 254 -10.67 -9.62 12.22
CA CYS A 254 -9.43 -8.89 12.51
C CYS A 254 -8.69 -9.49 13.72
N GLU A 255 -9.41 -9.76 14.82
CA GLU A 255 -8.84 -10.38 16.02
C GLU A 255 -8.27 -11.77 15.72
N ASN A 256 -9.01 -12.61 15.00
CA ASN A 256 -8.55 -13.95 14.64
C ASN A 256 -7.31 -13.92 13.72
N VAL A 257 -7.32 -13.05 12.70
CA VAL A 257 -6.19 -12.91 11.76
C VAL A 257 -4.96 -12.38 12.49
N MET A 258 -5.12 -11.33 13.30
CA MET A 258 -4.03 -10.76 14.08
C MET A 258 -3.47 -11.78 15.08
N GLN A 259 -4.32 -12.58 15.72
CA GLN A 259 -3.87 -13.67 16.60
C GLN A 259 -3.01 -14.68 15.85
N VAL A 260 -3.44 -15.14 14.66
CA VAL A 260 -2.67 -16.09 13.84
C VAL A 260 -1.31 -15.50 13.44
N LEU A 261 -1.28 -14.24 12.99
CA LEU A 261 -0.05 -13.56 12.59
C LEU A 261 0.92 -13.41 13.78
N ARG A 262 0.43 -13.04 14.97
CA ARG A 262 1.26 -12.87 16.17
C ARG A 262 1.76 -14.20 16.74
N THR A 263 0.94 -15.25 16.70
CA THR A 263 1.36 -16.60 17.13
C THR A 263 2.46 -17.14 16.22
N ASN A 264 2.42 -16.85 14.92
CA ASN A 264 3.41 -17.29 13.93
C ASN A 264 4.39 -16.17 13.54
N LYS A 265 4.69 -15.26 14.47
CA LYS A 265 5.50 -14.06 14.19
C LYS A 265 6.87 -14.42 13.60
N ASP A 266 7.48 -15.52 14.04
CA ASP A 266 8.84 -15.89 13.63
C ASP A 266 8.89 -16.29 12.15
N SER A 267 7.87 -17.02 11.67
CA SER A 267 7.74 -17.36 10.24
C SER A 267 7.50 -16.12 9.38
N VAL A 268 6.66 -15.21 9.85
CA VAL A 268 6.35 -13.96 9.14
C VAL A 268 7.59 -13.05 9.11
N MET A 269 8.30 -12.93 10.23
CA MET A 269 9.54 -12.14 10.32
C MET A 269 10.63 -12.72 9.45
N ALA A 270 10.87 -14.03 9.46
CA ALA A 270 11.89 -14.67 8.63
C ALA A 270 11.65 -14.43 7.12
N MET A 271 10.40 -14.50 6.67
CA MET A 271 10.06 -14.22 5.28
C MET A 271 10.30 -12.75 4.90
N MET A 272 10.03 -11.83 5.82
CA MET A 272 10.20 -10.40 5.60
C MET A 272 11.64 -9.96 5.70
N GLU A 273 12.44 -10.60 6.56
CA GLU A 273 13.88 -10.39 6.65
C GLU A 273 14.55 -10.76 5.31
N ALA A 274 14.18 -11.90 4.72
CA ALA A 274 14.67 -12.29 3.40
C ALA A 274 14.28 -11.29 2.29
N PHE A 275 13.12 -10.63 2.41
CA PHE A 275 12.68 -9.61 1.47
C PHE A 275 13.44 -8.28 1.69
N VAL A 276 13.49 -7.80 2.92
CA VAL A 276 14.08 -6.50 3.29
C VAL A 276 15.61 -6.50 3.19
N HIS A 277 16.27 -7.67 3.14
CA HIS A 277 17.71 -7.74 2.87
C HIS A 277 18.04 -8.09 1.41
N ASP A 278 17.05 -8.15 0.50
CA ASP A 278 17.31 -8.32 -0.94
C ASP A 278 17.91 -7.01 -1.53
N PRO A 279 19.21 -6.98 -1.89
CA PRO A 279 19.89 -5.76 -2.30
C PRO A 279 19.34 -5.18 -3.62
N LEU A 280 18.68 -6.00 -4.44
CA LEU A 280 18.16 -5.57 -5.72
C LEU A 280 16.79 -4.89 -5.64
N ILE A 281 16.12 -5.02 -4.49
CA ILE A 281 14.81 -4.40 -4.21
C ILE A 281 14.97 -3.21 -3.23
N ASN A 282 15.92 -3.31 -2.29
CA ASN A 282 16.15 -2.33 -1.23
C ASN A 282 16.33 -0.89 -1.71
N TRP A 283 17.08 -0.66 -2.79
CA TRP A 283 17.42 0.70 -3.24
C TRP A 283 16.19 1.56 -3.61
N ARG A 284 15.06 0.94 -3.98
CA ARG A 284 13.79 1.66 -4.25
C ARG A 284 12.82 1.69 -3.08
N LEU A 285 12.89 0.70 -2.17
CA LEU A 285 12.09 0.70 -0.94
C LEU A 285 12.38 1.89 -0.03
N PHE A 286 13.41 2.69 -0.33
CA PHE A 286 13.87 3.77 0.53
C PHE A 286 14.14 5.11 -0.22
N ASN A 287 14.21 5.16 -1.54
CA ASN A 287 14.38 6.41 -2.28
C ASN A 287 13.03 7.14 -2.52
N PHE A 288 12.33 7.47 -1.43
CA PHE A 288 10.99 8.10 -1.48
C PHE A 288 11.00 9.59 -1.84
N ASN A 289 12.16 10.25 -1.81
CA ASN A 289 12.27 11.70 -2.00
C ASN A 289 12.97 12.14 -3.29
N GLU A 290 13.52 11.22 -4.10
CA GLU A 290 14.15 11.57 -5.37
C GLU A 290 13.70 10.62 -6.47
N VAL A 291 12.59 10.95 -7.11
CA VAL A 291 12.54 10.79 -8.55
C VAL A 291 13.17 12.07 -9.08
N PRO A 292 14.40 12.05 -9.66
CA PRO A 292 14.80 13.14 -10.52
C PRO A 292 13.74 13.20 -11.62
N GLN A 293 12.89 14.22 -11.56
CA GLN A 293 12.25 14.69 -12.77
C GLN A 293 13.40 15.02 -13.69
N MET A 294 13.66 14.13 -14.65
CA MET A 294 14.47 14.44 -15.82
C MET A 294 13.62 15.41 -16.66
N SER A 295 13.44 16.62 -16.13
CA SER A 295 13.06 17.78 -16.89
C SER A 295 14.24 18.02 -17.82
N THR A 296 14.01 17.76 -19.10
CA THR A 296 14.81 18.30 -20.18
C THR A 296 14.87 19.81 -20.00
N LEU A 297 15.92 20.29 -19.35
CA LEU A 297 16.35 21.67 -19.37
C LEU A 297 16.78 21.98 -20.81
N THR A 298 15.82 22.37 -21.65
CA THR A 298 16.11 23.24 -22.78
C THR A 298 16.49 24.60 -22.20
N SER A 299 17.78 24.74 -21.86
CA SER A 299 18.37 26.04 -21.57
C SER A 299 18.48 26.79 -22.90
N ALA A 300 17.45 27.56 -23.23
CA ALA A 300 17.61 28.70 -24.10
C ALA A 300 18.31 29.79 -23.28
N HIS A 301 19.58 30.03 -23.54
CA HIS A 301 20.29 31.32 -23.52
C HIS A 301 21.80 31.07 -23.60
N ALA A 302 22.34 31.05 -24.82
CA ALA A 302 23.76 31.29 -25.09
C ALA A 302 23.84 32.50 -26.03
N PRO A 303 24.65 33.53 -25.75
CA PRO A 303 24.85 34.64 -26.68
C PRO A 303 25.76 34.21 -27.82
N PRO A 304 25.66 34.81 -29.02
CA PRO A 304 26.48 34.43 -30.15
C PRO A 304 27.86 35.08 -30.01
N VAL A 305 28.93 34.28 -30.15
CA VAL A 305 30.26 34.82 -30.42
C VAL A 305 30.78 34.18 -31.70
N VAL A 306 31.19 35.08 -32.58
CA VAL A 306 31.49 34.94 -33.99
C VAL A 306 32.82 34.22 -34.22
N ASN A 307 32.90 33.45 -35.30
CA ASN A 307 34.12 32.87 -35.86
C ASN A 307 35.19 33.92 -36.20
N SER A 308 36.46 33.61 -35.90
CA SER A 308 37.60 33.94 -36.78
C SER A 308 38.88 33.16 -36.39
N ASP A 309 39.25 32.22 -37.26
CA ASP A 309 40.56 31.83 -37.80
C ASP A 309 41.84 31.57 -36.95
N GLU A 310 42.42 30.41 -37.30
CA GLU A 310 43.84 29.99 -37.44
C GLU A 310 44.88 30.14 -36.31
N ALA A 311 45.45 29.01 -35.86
CA ALA A 311 46.81 28.56 -36.23
C ALA A 311 47.27 27.32 -35.43
N SER A 312 48.07 26.49 -36.09
CA SER A 312 48.68 25.21 -35.68
C SER A 312 49.65 25.26 -34.49
N THR A 313 49.72 24.19 -33.67
CA THR A 313 50.95 23.38 -33.44
C THR A 313 50.78 22.23 -32.42
N SER A 314 51.25 21.04 -32.84
CA SER A 314 52.06 20.06 -32.09
C SER A 314 51.49 19.24 -30.91
N ASN A 315 51.23 17.97 -31.22
CA ASN A 315 51.54 16.74 -30.46
C ASN A 315 51.89 16.85 -28.97
N ASN A 316 50.99 16.39 -28.11
CA ASN A 316 51.33 15.50 -27.00
C ASN A 316 50.11 14.66 -26.59
N LEU A 317 50.18 13.35 -26.82
CA LEU A 317 49.23 12.39 -26.25
C LEU A 317 49.43 12.37 -24.73
N GLN A 318 48.58 13.07 -23.97
CA GLN A 318 48.46 12.83 -22.54
C GLN A 318 47.72 11.50 -22.34
N GLN A 319 48.44 10.49 -21.87
CA GLN A 319 47.85 9.25 -21.36
C GLN A 319 46.77 9.59 -20.31
N PRO A 320 45.59 8.95 -20.35
CA PRO A 320 44.61 9.13 -19.29
C PRO A 320 45.22 8.60 -17.98
N GLN A 321 45.48 9.50 -17.03
CA GLN A 321 46.08 9.18 -15.75
C GLN A 321 45.23 8.11 -15.04
N ARG A 322 45.74 6.87 -14.95
CA ARG A 322 45.08 5.74 -14.28
C ARG A 322 44.55 6.10 -12.88
N GLY A 323 45.24 7.00 -12.17
CA GLY A 323 44.86 7.45 -10.83
C GLY A 323 43.61 8.35 -10.75
N ALA A 324 43.17 8.98 -11.84
CA ALA A 324 41.93 9.77 -11.85
C ALA A 324 40.70 8.85 -11.94
N ARG A 325 40.77 7.84 -12.81
CA ARG A 325 39.72 6.83 -12.97
C ARG A 325 39.61 5.91 -11.75
N GLU A 326 40.74 5.60 -11.12
CA GLU A 326 40.80 4.85 -9.85
C GLU A 326 40.20 5.65 -8.69
N ARG A 327 40.46 6.96 -8.61
CA ARG A 327 39.81 7.85 -7.63
C ARG A 327 38.31 7.94 -7.83
N GLU A 328 37.85 8.06 -9.08
CA GLU A 328 36.43 8.13 -9.43
C GLU A 328 35.70 6.81 -9.13
N LEU A 329 36.36 5.67 -9.40
CA LEU A 329 35.89 4.33 -8.99
C LEU A 329 35.83 4.17 -7.48
N LEU A 330 36.85 4.62 -6.74
CA LEU A 330 36.86 4.59 -5.27
C LEU A 330 35.81 5.52 -4.67
N GLN A 331 35.55 6.67 -5.30
CA GLN A 331 34.49 7.60 -4.88
C GLN A 331 33.10 7.01 -5.14
N ALA A 332 32.90 6.35 -6.29
CA ALA A 332 31.68 5.63 -6.60
C ALA A 332 31.48 4.42 -5.66
N VAL A 333 32.54 3.67 -5.35
CA VAL A 333 32.51 2.53 -4.41
C VAL A 333 32.26 3.00 -2.98
N ASN A 334 32.84 4.12 -2.54
CA ASN A 334 32.57 4.70 -1.22
C ASN A 334 31.14 5.23 -1.14
N GLN A 335 30.64 5.92 -2.18
CA GLN A 335 29.23 6.34 -2.25
C GLN A 335 28.27 5.15 -2.25
N LEU A 336 28.64 4.03 -2.89
CA LEU A 336 27.90 2.77 -2.81
C LEU A 336 27.98 2.12 -1.43
N GLY A 337 29.12 2.25 -0.73
CA GLY A 337 29.30 1.81 0.65
C GLY A 337 28.38 2.57 1.62
N ASP A 338 28.42 3.90 1.56
CA ASP A 338 27.56 4.78 2.36
C ASP A 338 26.07 4.54 2.05
N ALA A 339 25.72 4.38 0.77
CA ALA A 339 24.36 4.06 0.37
C ALA A 339 23.89 2.69 0.90
N ASN A 340 24.75 1.67 0.87
CA ASN A 340 24.42 0.35 1.42
C ASN A 340 24.25 0.39 2.94
N GLU A 341 25.03 1.20 3.65
CA GLU A 341 24.89 1.37 5.10
C GLU A 341 23.54 2.01 5.45
N VAL A 342 23.17 3.10 4.77
CA VAL A 342 21.86 3.76 4.94
C VAL A 342 20.69 2.82 4.61
N LEU A 343 20.82 2.01 3.54
CA LEU A 343 19.80 1.01 3.19
C LEU A 343 19.67 -0.06 4.28
N ASN A 344 20.78 -0.48 4.88
CA ASN A 344 20.79 -1.47 5.95
C ASN A 344 20.16 -0.91 7.25
N GLU A 345 20.45 0.34 7.61
CA GLU A 345 19.81 1.01 8.75
C GLU A 345 18.29 1.09 8.58
N ARG A 346 17.83 1.45 7.38
CA ARG A 346 16.40 1.51 7.09
C ARG A 346 15.72 0.15 7.07
N ALA A 347 16.40 -0.88 6.55
CA ALA A 347 15.98 -2.26 6.66
C ALA A 347 15.76 -2.67 8.11
N VAL A 348 16.70 -2.35 9.00
CA VAL A 348 16.59 -2.60 10.45
C VAL A 348 15.40 -1.86 11.06
N MET A 349 15.17 -0.59 10.70
CA MET A 349 14.00 0.17 11.18
C MET A 349 12.67 -0.47 10.74
N VAL A 350 12.57 -0.92 9.49
CA VAL A 350 11.38 -1.60 8.96
C VAL A 350 11.13 -2.91 9.72
N MET A 351 12.17 -3.71 9.94
CA MET A 351 12.06 -4.97 10.69
C MET A 351 11.69 -4.75 12.15
N ALA A 352 12.28 -3.74 12.80
CA ALA A 352 11.91 -3.34 14.16
C ALA A 352 10.45 -2.87 14.24
N ARG A 353 10.01 -2.07 13.27
CA ARG A 353 8.62 -1.61 13.16
C ARG A 353 7.67 -2.79 13.00
N MET A 354 7.98 -3.74 12.13
CA MET A 354 7.17 -4.95 11.93
C MET A 354 7.10 -5.82 13.19
N SER A 355 8.23 -6.01 13.87
CA SER A 355 8.30 -6.70 15.16
C SER A 355 7.40 -6.04 16.20
N ASN A 356 7.41 -4.71 16.28
CA ASN A 356 6.53 -3.95 17.17
C ASN A 356 5.04 -4.18 16.84
N LYS A 357 4.68 -4.23 15.56
CA LYS A 357 3.30 -4.58 15.13
C LYS A 357 2.91 -6.01 15.54
N LEU A 358 3.80 -6.99 15.36
CA LEU A 358 3.55 -8.39 15.73
C LEU A 358 3.58 -8.65 17.24
N THR A 359 4.12 -7.73 18.03
CA THR A 359 4.19 -7.86 19.49
C THR A 359 3.23 -6.92 20.23
N GLY A 360 2.52 -6.03 19.52
CA GLY A 360 1.60 -5.05 20.11
C GLY A 360 2.33 -3.89 20.81
N ARG A 361 3.55 -3.57 20.39
CA ARG A 361 4.40 -2.48 20.92
C ARG A 361 4.47 -1.27 19.98
N ASP A 362 3.54 -1.22 19.05
CA ASP A 362 3.40 -0.24 17.96
C ASP A 362 2.82 1.11 18.39
N PHE A 363 2.20 1.18 19.57
CA PHE A 363 1.57 2.40 20.13
C PHE A 363 2.29 2.99 21.37
N SER A 364 3.19 2.24 22.02
CA SER A 364 3.76 2.61 23.33
C SER A 364 4.68 3.83 23.30
N ASN A 365 5.26 4.15 22.14
CA ASN A 365 6.21 5.28 22.00
C ASN A 365 5.55 6.67 21.95
N ALA A 366 4.22 6.78 21.90
CA ALA A 366 3.54 8.09 21.86
C ALA A 366 3.42 8.76 23.24
N SER A 367 3.56 8.01 24.34
CA SER A 367 3.44 8.56 25.70
C SER A 367 4.78 8.84 26.38
N ALA A 368 5.90 8.29 25.88
CA ALA A 368 7.21 8.48 26.49
C ALA A 368 7.85 9.85 26.20
N THR A 369 7.41 10.56 25.15
CA THR A 369 7.99 11.86 24.76
C THR A 369 7.41 13.06 25.51
N THR A 370 6.31 12.88 26.26
CA THR A 370 5.69 13.97 27.04
C THR A 370 6.15 14.02 28.50
N SER A 371 6.87 12.99 28.97
CA SER A 371 7.31 12.88 30.37
C SER A 371 8.77 13.29 30.62
N ALA A 372 9.52 13.67 29.59
CA ALA A 372 10.94 14.04 29.73
C ALA A 372 11.19 15.54 29.98
N ILE A 373 10.14 16.36 30.13
CA ILE A 373 10.28 17.79 30.44
C ILE A 373 9.34 18.15 31.60
N GLN A 374 9.64 17.67 32.81
CA GLN A 374 9.33 18.39 34.05
C GLN A 374 9.94 17.72 35.29
N TYR A 375 10.54 18.55 36.15
CA TYR A 375 11.07 18.30 37.50
C TYR A 375 12.54 17.89 37.64
N THR A 376 13.40 18.89 37.47
CA THR A 376 14.52 19.13 38.39
C THR A 376 13.98 19.75 39.69
N ALA A 377 13.99 19.02 40.82
CA ALA A 377 14.23 19.54 42.18
C ALA A 377 13.98 18.44 43.25
N ASP A 378 15.09 18.01 43.86
CA ASP A 378 15.33 17.68 45.27
C ASP A 378 14.52 16.64 46.08
N SER A 379 15.33 15.90 46.87
CA SER A 379 15.06 15.25 48.16
C SER A 379 14.59 13.78 48.18
N GLY A 380 15.60 12.89 48.19
CA GLY A 380 15.79 11.74 49.09
C GLY A 380 14.58 10.90 49.56
N HIS A 381 14.44 9.71 48.99
CA HIS A 381 14.16 8.51 49.77
C HIS A 381 14.65 7.24 49.05
N LEU A 382 15.59 6.53 49.69
CA LEU A 382 16.04 5.19 49.30
C LEU A 382 14.89 4.19 49.47
N ILE A 383 14.34 3.67 48.36
CA ILE A 383 13.68 2.36 48.33
C ILE A 383 14.19 1.59 47.11
N SER A 384 14.99 0.57 47.43
CA SER A 384 15.32 -0.54 46.55
C SER A 384 14.03 -1.27 46.16
N GLY A 385 13.69 -1.25 44.87
CA GLY A 385 12.54 -1.96 44.32
C GLY A 385 12.84 -2.39 42.89
N ASP A 386 13.22 -3.66 42.76
CA ASP A 386 13.36 -4.40 41.53
C ASP A 386 12.02 -4.39 40.77
N ALA A 387 11.92 -3.55 39.73
CA ALA A 387 10.84 -3.57 38.77
C ALA A 387 11.42 -3.27 37.38
N ARG A 388 12.02 -4.29 36.78
CA ARG A 388 11.98 -4.39 35.31
C ARG A 388 10.53 -4.62 34.95
N ASP A 389 9.75 -3.54 34.83
CA ASP A 389 8.48 -3.56 34.13
C ASP A 389 8.80 -3.96 32.69
N VAL A 390 8.73 -5.27 32.43
CA VAL A 390 8.67 -5.79 31.07
C VAL A 390 7.42 -5.17 30.49
N GLU A 391 7.57 -4.14 29.65
CA GLU A 391 6.45 -3.53 28.95
C GLU A 391 5.72 -4.64 28.16
N HIS A 392 4.61 -5.10 28.72
CA HIS A 392 3.77 -6.10 28.10
C HIS A 392 3.10 -5.41 26.91
N GLY A 393 3.36 -5.90 25.70
CA GLY A 393 2.72 -5.38 24.50
C GLY A 393 1.20 -5.50 24.58
N LEU A 394 0.49 -4.64 23.84
CA LEU A 394 -0.96 -4.63 23.79
C LEU A 394 -1.52 -6.02 23.44
N SER A 395 -2.64 -6.37 24.07
CA SER A 395 -3.39 -7.56 23.65
C SER A 395 -3.93 -7.38 22.23
N VAL A 396 -4.19 -8.50 21.53
CA VAL A 396 -4.74 -8.48 20.16
C VAL A 396 -6.00 -7.61 20.07
N LYS A 397 -6.93 -7.76 21.02
CA LYS A 397 -8.18 -7.00 21.05
C LYS A 397 -7.96 -5.49 21.17
N VAL A 398 -7.07 -5.08 22.07
CA VAL A 398 -6.78 -3.66 22.31
C VAL A 398 -6.04 -3.05 21.12
N GLN A 399 -5.10 -3.79 20.52
CA GLN A 399 -4.40 -3.36 19.33
C GLN A 399 -5.37 -3.19 18.14
N VAL A 400 -6.22 -4.18 17.88
CA VAL A 400 -7.26 -4.11 16.83
C VAL A 400 -8.22 -2.94 17.07
N GLN A 401 -8.64 -2.70 18.32
CA GLN A 401 -9.47 -1.55 18.68
C GLN A 401 -8.80 -0.22 18.32
N LYS A 402 -7.52 -0.04 18.66
CA LYS A 402 -6.77 1.18 18.35
C LYS A 402 -6.61 1.37 16.83
N LEU A 403 -6.33 0.29 16.09
CA LEU A 403 -6.20 0.35 14.64
C LEU A 403 -7.51 0.74 13.96
N ILE A 404 -8.63 0.17 14.39
CA ILE A 404 -9.96 0.54 13.90
C ILE A 404 -10.22 2.02 14.18
N ALA A 405 -9.97 2.47 15.42
CA ALA A 405 -10.17 3.88 15.79
C ALA A 405 -9.32 4.84 14.93
N GLN A 406 -8.06 4.49 14.64
CA GLN A 406 -7.23 5.28 13.72
C GLN A 406 -7.77 5.28 12.30
N ALA A 407 -8.24 4.14 11.80
CA ALA A 407 -8.75 3.99 10.43
C ALA A 407 -10.09 4.72 10.20
N THR A 408 -10.88 4.91 11.24
CA THR A 408 -12.19 5.59 11.18
C THR A 408 -12.14 7.04 11.69
N SER A 409 -11.02 7.52 12.22
CA SER A 409 -10.89 8.88 12.72
C SER A 409 -11.04 9.91 11.60
N TYR A 410 -11.96 10.87 11.78
CA TYR A 410 -12.14 11.96 10.83
C TYR A 410 -10.93 12.89 10.76
N GLU A 411 -10.20 13.06 11.86
CA GLU A 411 -8.93 13.80 11.89
C GLU A 411 -7.90 13.14 10.95
N ASN A 412 -7.80 11.81 10.97
CA ASN A 412 -6.88 11.09 10.09
C ASN A 412 -7.38 11.05 8.64
N LEU A 413 -8.68 10.83 8.44
CA LEU A 413 -9.28 10.68 7.12
C LEU A 413 -9.25 11.97 6.32
N CYS A 414 -9.54 13.12 6.93
CA CYS A 414 -9.62 14.41 6.25
C CYS A 414 -8.26 14.94 5.74
N GLN A 415 -7.15 14.41 6.25
CA GLN A 415 -5.79 14.77 5.83
C GLN A 415 -5.34 14.07 4.54
N ASN A 416 -6.03 13.00 4.12
CA ASN A 416 -5.68 12.30 2.88
C ASN A 416 -5.98 13.18 1.67
N TYR A 417 -5.18 13.02 0.62
CA TYR A 417 -5.39 13.74 -0.63
C TYR A 417 -6.75 13.36 -1.27
N VAL A 418 -7.34 14.29 -2.04
CA VAL A 418 -8.70 14.14 -2.58
C VAL A 418 -8.91 12.87 -3.42
N GLY A 419 -7.89 12.44 -4.18
CA GLY A 419 -7.93 11.22 -5.00
C GLY A 419 -7.94 9.92 -4.18
N TRP A 420 -7.54 9.97 -2.91
CA TRP A 420 -7.73 8.88 -1.96
C TRP A 420 -9.22 8.69 -1.63
N CYS A 421 -10.08 9.69 -1.90
CA CYS A 421 -11.52 9.68 -1.67
C CYS A 421 -11.89 9.29 -0.23
N PRO A 422 -11.46 10.04 0.80
CA PRO A 422 -11.73 9.70 2.20
C PRO A 422 -13.20 9.77 2.59
N PHE A 423 -13.98 10.56 1.84
CA PHE A 423 -15.41 10.76 2.04
C PHE A 423 -16.31 9.67 1.45
N TRP A 424 -15.74 8.74 0.67
CA TRP A 424 -16.47 7.57 0.18
C TRP A 424 -16.70 6.60 1.33
#